data_AF-A0A975JZS6-F1
#
_entry.id   AF-A0A975JZS6-F1
#
_cell.length_a   1.000
_cell.length_b   1.000
_cell.length_c   1.000
_cell.angle_alpha   90.00
_cell.angle_beta   90.00
_cell.angle_gamma   90.00
#
_symmetry.space_group_name_H-M   'P 1'
#
loop_
_entity.id
_entity.type
_entity.pdbx_description
1 polymer ?
#
loop_
_entity_poly.entity_id
_entity_poly.type
_entity_poly.pdbx_seq_one_letter_code
_entity_poly.pdbx_strand_id
1 'polypeptide(L)'
;MIGIAALAVGIVLGLVFHPSVPDAIEPYLPIAVVAALDAVFGGLRAYLEGIFDPKVFVVSFVFNVLVAALIVYVGDQLGVGTQLSTAIIVVLGIRIFGNTAALRRRLFGA
;
A
#
# COMPACT_ATOMS: atom_id res chain seq x y z
N MET A 1 2.53 13.64 -13.38
CA MET A 1 3.78 13.13 -14.00
C MET A 1 4.84 12.73 -12.97
N ILE A 2 5.11 13.53 -11.93
CA ILE A 2 6.15 13.23 -10.91
C ILE A 2 5.91 11.88 -10.19
N GLY A 3 4.67 11.56 -9.81
CA GLY A 3 4.37 10.31 -9.08
C GLY A 3 4.61 9.02 -9.88
N ILE A 4 4.29 9.01 -11.18
CA ILE A 4 4.56 7.87 -12.07
C ILE A 4 6.06 7.69 -12.27
N ALA A 5 6.81 8.80 -12.42
CA ALA A 5 8.26 8.77 -12.49
C ALA A 5 8.88 8.23 -11.19
N ALA A 6 8.38 8.65 -10.02
CA ALA A 6 8.84 8.14 -8.72
C ALA A 6 8.58 6.63 -8.55
N LEU A 7 7.41 6.15 -9.00
CA LEU A 7 7.09 4.71 -9.00
C LEU A 7 8.03 3.93 -9.93
N ALA A 8 8.23 4.41 -11.15
CA ALA A 8 9.12 3.77 -12.12
C ALA A 8 10.56 3.69 -11.59
N VAL A 9 11.08 4.78 -11.01
CA VAL A 9 12.40 4.81 -10.38
C VAL A 9 12.47 3.81 -9.22
N GLY A 10 11.46 3.77 -8.34
CA GLY A 10 11.42 2.82 -7.23
C GLY A 10 11.45 1.35 -7.67
N ILE A 11 10.68 1.01 -8.72
CA ILE A 11 10.68 -0.34 -9.30
C ILE A 11 12.05 -0.70 -9.87
N VAL A 12 12.65 0.19 -10.65
CA VAL A 12 13.98 -0.03 -11.25
C VAL A 12 15.04 -0.22 -10.18
N LEU A 13 15.04 0.62 -9.13
CA LEU A 13 15.97 0.48 -8.01
C LEU A 13 15.77 -0.85 -7.29
N GLY A 14 14.54 -1.27 -7.01
CA GLY A 14 14.26 -2.56 -6.38
C GLY A 14 14.78 -3.76 -7.18
N LEU A 15 14.57 -3.75 -8.50
CA LEU A 15 14.99 -4.82 -9.42
C LEU A 15 16.51 -4.85 -9.65
N VAL A 16 17.19 -3.71 -9.60
CA VAL A 16 18.63 -3.65 -9.83
C VAL A 16 19.40 -4.01 -8.56
N PHE A 17 19.00 -3.47 -7.42
CA PHE A 17 19.79 -3.58 -6.20
C PHE A 17 19.52 -4.86 -5.39
N HIS A 18 18.41 -5.56 -5.62
CA HIS A 18 18.00 -6.77 -4.87
C HIS A 18 18.39 -6.69 -3.38
N PRO A 19 17.93 -5.65 -2.64
CA PRO A 19 18.32 -5.48 -1.26
C PRO A 19 17.91 -6.71 -0.46
N SER A 20 18.88 -7.39 0.14
CA SER A 20 18.63 -8.50 1.06
C SER A 20 17.90 -7.96 2.28
N VAL A 21 16.69 -8.46 2.49
CA VAL A 21 15.83 -8.04 3.61
C VAL A 21 16.29 -8.78 4.86
N PRO A 22 16.61 -8.08 5.97
CA PRO A 22 16.92 -8.75 7.22
C PRO A 22 15.72 -9.56 7.75
N ASP A 23 15.96 -10.72 8.35
CA ASP A 23 14.92 -11.62 8.90
C ASP A 23 13.93 -10.91 9.85
N ALA A 24 14.40 -9.88 10.57
CA ALA A 24 13.57 -9.09 11.47
C ALA A 24 12.49 -8.23 10.76
N ILE A 25 12.69 -7.88 9.48
CA ILE A 25 11.78 -7.02 8.70
C ILE A 25 10.95 -7.84 7.71
N GLU A 26 11.42 -9.05 7.39
CA GLU A 26 10.80 -9.96 6.42
C GLU A 26 9.29 -10.18 6.64
N PRO A 27 8.78 -10.38 7.88
CA PRO A 27 7.35 -10.57 8.11
C PRO A 27 6.52 -9.32 7.85
N TYR A 28 7.12 -8.12 7.94
CA TYR A 28 6.44 -6.83 7.85
C TYR A 28 6.40 -6.30 6.42
N LEU A 29 7.34 -6.75 5.57
CA LEU A 29 7.51 -6.25 4.21
C LEU A 29 6.28 -6.52 3.33
N PRO A 30 5.68 -7.73 3.28
CA PRO A 30 4.47 -7.96 2.48
C PRO A 30 3.32 -7.03 2.88
N ILE A 31 3.16 -6.74 4.17
CA ILE A 31 2.11 -5.86 4.69
C ILE A 31 2.35 -4.42 4.26
N ALA A 32 3.60 -3.95 4.36
CA ALA A 32 3.98 -2.63 3.88
C ALA A 32 3.69 -2.48 2.37
N VAL A 33 4.00 -3.51 1.57
CA VAL A 33 3.73 -3.51 0.12
C VAL A 33 2.22 -3.48 -0.15
N VAL A 34 1.42 -4.30 0.53
CA VAL A 34 -0.05 -4.31 0.34
C VAL A 34 -0.66 -2.97 0.77
N ALA A 35 -0.19 -2.35 1.86
CA ALA A 35 -0.64 -1.05 2.30
C ALA A 35 -0.28 0.07 1.31
N ALA A 36 0.92 0.00 0.73
CA ALA A 36 1.36 0.89 -0.33
C ALA A 36 0.48 0.75 -1.59
N LEU A 37 0.14 -0.48 -1.98
CA LEU A 37 -0.74 -0.74 -3.11
C LEU A 37 -2.15 -0.17 -2.86
N ASP A 38 -2.72 -0.35 -1.68
CA ASP A 38 -4.02 0.25 -1.32
C ASP A 38 -4.02 1.77 -1.49
N ALA A 39 -2.97 2.46 -1.01
CA ALA A 39 -2.81 3.89 -1.22
C ALA A 39 -2.70 4.27 -2.71
N VAL A 40 -2.00 3.47 -3.53
CA VAL A 40 -1.92 3.68 -4.98
C VAL A 40 -3.29 3.56 -5.65
N PHE A 41 -4.09 2.54 -5.31
CA PHE A 41 -5.45 2.40 -5.84
C PHE A 41 -6.36 3.54 -5.38
N GLY A 42 -6.26 3.98 -4.13
CA GLY A 42 -6.96 5.16 -3.62
C GLY A 42 -6.57 6.43 -4.36
N GLY A 43 -5.27 6.63 -4.62
CA GLY A 43 -4.74 7.76 -5.38
C GLY A 43 -5.22 7.75 -6.84
N LEU A 44 -5.20 6.59 -7.49
CA LEU A 44 -5.70 6.44 -8.86
C LEU A 44 -7.20 6.74 -8.96
N ARG A 45 -7.98 6.28 -7.98
CA ARG A 45 -9.40 6.63 -7.87
C ARG A 45 -9.59 8.14 -7.73
N ALA A 46 -8.86 8.80 -6.81
CA ALA A 46 -8.94 10.25 -6.61
C ALA A 46 -8.53 11.02 -7.88
N TYR A 47 -7.56 10.50 -8.63
CA TYR A 47 -7.13 11.06 -9.92
C TYR A 47 -8.25 11.03 -10.95
N LEU A 48 -8.91 9.88 -11.09
CA LEU A 48 -10.06 9.79 -11.98
C LEU A 48 -11.22 10.66 -11.50
N GLU A 49 -11.40 10.81 -10.19
CA GLU A 49 -12.41 11.67 -9.57
C GLU A 49 -12.13 13.17 -9.71
N GLY A 50 -10.94 13.57 -10.20
CA GLY A 50 -10.55 14.97 -10.37
C GLY A 50 -10.23 15.69 -9.05
N ILE A 51 -10.11 14.94 -7.95
CA ILE A 51 -9.87 15.44 -6.59
C ILE A 51 -8.47 15.05 -6.07
N PHE A 52 -7.56 14.66 -6.97
CA PHE A 52 -6.23 14.22 -6.60
C PHE A 52 -5.33 15.37 -6.18
N ASP A 53 -4.90 15.34 -4.92
CA ASP A 53 -3.85 16.19 -4.40
C ASP A 53 -2.59 15.33 -4.14
N PRO A 54 -1.44 15.62 -4.80
CA PRO A 54 -0.19 14.91 -4.58
C PRO A 54 0.31 14.92 -3.13
N LYS A 55 0.10 16.02 -2.40
CA LYS A 55 0.54 16.11 -0.99
C LYS A 55 -0.29 15.18 -0.12
N VAL A 56 -1.60 15.16 -0.31
CA VAL A 56 -2.51 14.26 0.42
C VAL A 56 -2.19 12.80 0.08
N PHE A 57 -1.89 12.49 -1.19
CA PHE A 57 -1.47 11.16 -1.60
C PHE A 57 -0.19 10.71 -0.89
N VAL A 58 0.88 11.51 -0.90
CA VAL A 58 2.15 11.16 -0.26
C VAL A 58 1.98 10.96 1.24
N VAL A 59 1.24 11.86 1.91
CA VAL A 59 0.96 11.73 3.34
C VAL A 59 0.16 10.46 3.62
N SER A 60 -0.90 10.19 2.86
CA SER A 60 -1.72 8.98 3.03
C SER A 60 -0.92 7.70 2.76
N PHE A 61 -0.07 7.70 1.74
CA PHE A 61 0.79 6.56 1.40
C PHE A 61 1.73 6.22 2.54
N VAL A 62 2.51 7.21 3.01
CA VAL A 62 3.49 7.00 4.08
C VAL A 62 2.78 6.62 5.38
N PHE A 63 1.70 7.31 5.73
CA PHE A 63 0.98 7.06 6.97
C PHE A 63 0.31 5.68 6.98
N ASN A 64 -0.32 5.25 5.89
CA ASN A 64 -0.94 3.93 5.81
C ASN A 64 0.08 2.80 5.91
N VAL A 65 1.23 2.91 5.25
CA VAL A 65 2.31 1.91 5.32
C VAL A 65 2.87 1.83 6.73
N LEU A 66 3.17 2.98 7.35
CA LEU A 66 3.70 3.03 8.72
C LEU A 66 2.71 2.47 9.74
N VAL A 67 1.43 2.84 9.64
CA VAL A 67 0.38 2.33 10.55
C VAL A 67 0.20 0.82 10.37
N ALA A 68 0.18 0.32 9.13
CA ALA A 68 0.06 -1.11 8.88
C ALA A 68 1.24 -1.89 9.47
N ALA A 69 2.47 -1.43 9.24
CA ALA A 69 3.67 -2.03 9.83
C ALA A 69 3.66 -1.96 11.37
N LEU A 70 3.27 -0.82 11.94
CA LEU A 70 3.19 -0.62 13.39
C LEU A 70 2.18 -1.56 14.05
N ILE A 71 1.00 -1.76 13.46
CA ILE A 71 0.00 -2.67 14.02
C ILE A 71 0.52 -4.10 14.02
N VAL A 72 1.14 -4.56 12.92
CA VAL A 72 1.73 -5.91 12.89
C VAL A 72 2.85 -6.02 13.91
N TYR A 73 3.69 -4.99 14.06
CA TYR A 73 4.77 -4.96 15.04
C TYR A 73 4.25 -5.06 16.47
N VAL A 74 3.22 -4.29 16.81
CA VAL A 74 2.55 -4.40 18.11
C VAL A 74 1.94 -5.79 18.30
N GLY A 75 1.36 -6.37 17.24
CA GLY A 75 0.85 -7.74 17.26
C GLY A 75 1.92 -8.77 17.57
N ASP A 76 3.10 -8.63 16.96
CA ASP A 76 4.24 -9.51 17.17
C ASP A 76 4.71 -9.45 18.63
N GLN A 77 4.81 -8.25 19.21
CA GLN A 77 5.14 -8.06 20.63
C GLN A 77 4.09 -8.66 21.59
N LEU A 78 2.84 -8.73 21.16
CA LEU A 78 1.74 -9.33 21.93
C LEU A 78 1.59 -10.84 21.69
N GLY A 79 2.43 -11.45 20.85
CA GLY A 79 2.34 -12.87 20.48
C GLY A 79 1.19 -13.21 19.52
N VAL A 80 0.57 -12.20 18.90
CA VAL A 80 -0.54 -12.33 17.94
C VAL A 80 -0.21 -11.75 16.55
N GLY A 81 1.08 -11.68 16.21
CA GLY A 81 1.56 -11.05 14.97
C GLY A 81 1.00 -11.70 13.70
N THR A 82 0.87 -13.03 13.69
CA THR A 82 0.31 -13.76 12.53
C THR A 82 -1.18 -13.50 12.32
N GLN A 83 -1.96 -13.41 13.41
CA GLN A 83 -3.37 -13.05 13.34
C GLN A 83 -3.55 -11.60 12.87
N LEU A 84 -2.76 -10.65 13.40
CA LEU A 84 -2.85 -9.25 12.99
C LEU A 84 -2.37 -9.03 11.55
N SER A 85 -1.31 -9.72 11.12
CA SER A 85 -0.85 -9.72 9.73
C SER A 85 -1.95 -10.18 8.78
N THR A 86 -2.60 -11.30 9.10
CA THR A 86 -3.73 -11.82 8.31
C THR A 86 -4.90 -10.83 8.28
N ALA A 87 -5.27 -10.29 9.44
CA ALA A 87 -6.36 -9.33 9.55
C ALA A 87 -6.09 -8.07 8.70
N ILE A 88 -4.87 -7.54 8.75
CA ILE A 88 -4.49 -6.37 7.96
C ILE A 88 -4.51 -6.68 6.47
N ILE A 89 -3.96 -7.82 6.04
CA ILE A 89 -3.97 -8.20 4.62
C ILE A 89 -5.41 -8.30 4.10
N VAL A 90 -6.32 -8.89 4.88
CA VAL A 90 -7.74 -8.99 4.52
C VAL A 90 -8.39 -7.61 4.44
N VAL A 91 -8.22 -6.76 5.45
CA VAL A 91 -8.80 -5.40 5.47
C VAL A 91 -8.29 -4.56 4.31
N LEU A 92 -6.98 -4.55 4.08
CA LEU A 92 -6.36 -3.85 2.95
C LEU A 92 -6.84 -4.43 1.62
N GLY A 93 -6.93 -5.75 1.51
CA GLY A 93 -7.47 -6.43 0.34
C GLY A 93 -8.89 -5.96 0.00
N ILE A 94 -9.78 -5.90 0.99
CA ILE A 94 -11.15 -5.38 0.81
C ILE A 94 -11.13 -3.94 0.29
N ARG A 95 -10.26 -3.07 0.84
CA ARG A 95 -10.14 -1.67 0.37
C ARG A 95 -9.62 -1.59 -1.07
N ILE A 96 -8.61 -2.38 -1.41
CA ILE A 96 -8.05 -2.47 -2.78
C ILE A 96 -9.14 -2.90 -3.76
N PHE A 97 -9.89 -3.96 -3.47
CA PHE A 97 -10.98 -4.41 -4.32
C PHE A 97 -12.09 -3.38 -4.44
N GLY A 98 -12.43 -2.68 -3.34
CA GLY A 98 -13.39 -1.58 -3.35
C GLY A 98 -12.96 -0.43 -4.26
N ASN A 99 -11.70 0.01 -4.14
CA ASN A 99 -11.12 1.05 -5.00
C ASN A 99 -11.05 0.60 -6.46
N THR A 100 -10.70 -0.65 -6.72
CA THR A 100 -10.67 -1.25 -8.06
C THR A 100 -12.07 -1.33 -8.68
N ALA A 101 -13.09 -1.66 -7.89
CA ALA A 101 -14.48 -1.66 -8.36
C ALA A 101 -15.00 -0.25 -8.69
N ALA A 102 -14.58 0.77 -7.94
CA ALA A 102 -14.87 2.17 -8.27
C ALA A 102 -14.16 2.61 -9.56
N LEU A 103 -12.89 2.23 -9.70
CA LEU A 103 -12.07 2.46 -10.90
C LEU A 103 -12.71 1.82 -12.14
N ARG A 104 -13.12 0.55 -12.05
CA ARG A 104 -13.81 -0.17 -13.12
C ARG A 104 -15.08 0.55 -13.55
N ARG A 105 -15.92 0.96 -12.59
CA ARG A 105 -17.17 1.68 -12.87
C ARG A 105 -16.94 2.99 -13.61
N ARG A 106 -15.92 3.76 -13.25
CA ARG A 106 -15.60 5.02 -13.94
C ARG A 106 -15.00 4.82 -15.33
N LEU A 107 -14.14 3.82 -15.50
CA LEU A 107 -13.47 3.59 -16.79
C LEU A 107 -14.37 2.90 -17.81
N PHE A 108 -15.22 1.97 -17.36
CA PHE A 108 -15.97 1.08 -18.24
C PHE A 108 -17.50 1.22 -18.10
N GLY A 109 -17.99 2.10 -17.23
CA GLY A 109 -19.43 2.37 -17.10
C GLY A 109 -20.27 1.23 -16.51
N ALA A 110 -19.64 0.18 -15.92
CA ALA A 110 -20.29 -1.02 -15.39
C ALA A 110 -19.85 -1.41 -13.96
#